data_AF-A0A1Z4BK62-F1
#
_entry.id   AF-A0A1Z4BK62-F1
#
_cell.length_a   1.000
_cell.length_b   1.000
_cell.length_c   1.000
_cell.angle_alpha   90.00
_cell.angle_beta   90.00
_cell.angle_gamma   90.00
#
_symmetry.space_group_name_H-M   'P 1'
#
loop_
_entity.id
_entity.type
_entity.pdbx_description
1 polymer ?
#
loop_
_entity_poly.entity_id
_entity_poly.type
_entity_poly.pdbx_seq_one_letter_code
_entity_poly.pdbx_strand_id
1 'polypeptide(L)'
;MKNKWELYHLEFGENIKSNTNQYGFVLKKDSMEKFYVKTMKGKKKYVLLTFRPNGKILRLVKIENYKNNRLDGFYSSNDNSIDSAGIYKNGRKHGFWSYGNDMGEGEEGRYRNGQKHGIWKEYTPFITAKGKYKHGKKHGLWIIKNEDMKIINEKGQEEQVIDKVYYKNGVEVKK
;
A
#
# COMPACT_ATOMS: atom_id res chain seq x y z
N MET A 1 7.83 25.70 32.44
CA MET A 1 8.07 24.53 31.59
C MET A 1 8.19 23.30 32.48
N LYS A 2 7.13 22.48 32.61
CA LYS A 2 7.20 21.19 33.31
C LYS A 2 6.92 20.09 32.30
N ASN A 3 7.99 19.62 31.66
CA ASN A 3 7.99 18.40 30.86
C ASN A 3 7.87 17.21 31.82
N LYS A 4 6.63 16.86 32.19
CA LYS A 4 6.34 15.65 32.96
C LYS A 4 6.00 14.54 31.94
N TRP A 5 7.05 13.88 31.46
CA TRP A 5 6.96 12.68 30.64
C TRP A 5 6.60 11.51 31.56
N GLU A 6 5.31 11.23 31.69
CA GLU A 6 4.87 9.99 32.35
C GLU A 6 4.70 8.88 31.29
N LEU A 7 5.15 7.69 31.68
CA LEU A 7 5.30 6.41 30.97
C LEU A 7 4.04 6.00 30.16
N TYR A 8 4.09 5.09 29.18
CA TYR A 8 3.99 3.62 29.40
C TYR A 8 4.28 2.81 28.12
N HIS A 9 4.61 1.54 28.37
CA HIS A 9 4.95 0.42 27.48
C HIS A 9 3.90 0.14 26.38
N LEU A 10 4.34 -0.31 25.19
CA LEU A 10 3.45 -1.01 24.25
C LEU A 10 3.64 -2.53 24.38
N GLU A 11 3.17 -3.07 25.50
CA GLU A 11 2.41 -4.31 25.49
C GLU A 11 0.92 -3.90 25.56
N PHE A 12 0.04 -4.64 24.87
CA PHE A 12 -1.34 -4.23 24.61
C PHE A 12 -2.12 -3.82 25.87
N GLY A 13 -2.81 -2.67 25.81
CA GLY A 13 -3.67 -2.15 26.89
C GLY A 13 -2.82 -1.55 28.00
N GLU A 14 -2.74 -0.23 28.17
CA GLU A 14 -3.83 0.55 28.73
C GLU A 14 -3.75 2.03 28.28
N ASN A 15 -4.91 2.55 27.85
CA ASN A 15 -5.26 3.97 27.71
C ASN A 15 -4.49 4.82 26.66
N ILE A 16 -4.81 4.60 25.38
CA ILE A 16 -4.67 5.64 24.35
C ILE A 16 -5.53 6.85 24.76
N LYS A 17 -4.92 7.88 25.38
CA LYS A 17 -5.63 9.12 25.69
C LYS A 17 -6.09 9.78 24.39
N SER A 18 -7.38 10.11 24.35
CA SER A 18 -7.94 10.83 23.22
C SER A 18 -7.32 12.22 23.11
N ASN A 19 -6.98 12.65 21.89
CA ASN A 19 -6.46 13.98 21.60
C ASN A 19 -5.09 14.37 22.20
N THR A 20 -4.23 13.42 22.55
CA THR A 20 -2.83 13.71 22.94
C THR A 20 -1.81 13.08 22.00
N ASN A 21 -0.64 13.72 21.88
CA ASN A 21 0.54 13.10 21.29
C ASN A 21 1.03 11.97 22.19
N GLN A 22 1.46 10.86 21.62
CA GLN A 22 1.91 9.69 22.36
C GLN A 22 3.05 9.01 21.60
N TYR A 23 3.89 8.25 22.29
CA TYR A 23 4.86 7.36 21.69
C TYR A 23 4.91 6.06 22.49
N GLY A 24 5.51 5.02 21.92
CA GLY A 24 5.73 3.75 22.61
C GLY A 24 6.58 2.81 21.77
N PHE A 25 6.98 1.67 22.32
CA PHE A 25 7.79 0.69 21.61
C PHE A 25 7.43 -0.74 22.01
N VAL A 26 7.66 -1.66 21.09
CA VAL A 26 7.55 -3.11 21.29
C VAL A 26 8.96 -3.65 21.43
N LEU A 27 9.19 -4.50 22.44
CA LEU A 27 10.44 -5.22 22.66
C LEU A 27 10.27 -6.70 22.32
N LYS A 28 11.35 -7.35 21.89
CA LYS A 28 11.47 -8.79 21.72
C LYS A 28 12.82 -9.23 22.26
N LYS A 29 12.85 -10.03 23.33
CA LYS A 29 14.09 -10.44 24.03
C LYS A 29 14.98 -9.22 24.34
N ASP A 30 14.39 -8.20 24.96
CA ASP A 30 15.04 -6.92 25.34
C ASP A 30 15.58 -6.08 24.17
N SER A 31 15.33 -6.49 22.93
CA SER A 31 15.66 -5.70 21.74
C SER A 31 14.42 -5.01 21.21
N MET A 32 14.49 -3.72 20.92
CA MET A 32 13.38 -2.98 20.33
C MET A 32 13.05 -3.55 18.94
N GLU A 33 11.77 -3.86 18.71
CA GLU A 33 11.27 -4.37 17.44
C GLU A 33 10.55 -3.27 16.65
N LYS A 34 9.77 -2.44 17.34
CA LYS A 34 9.00 -1.34 16.74
C LYS A 34 8.96 -0.15 17.68
N PHE A 35 9.03 1.05 17.12
CA PHE A 35 8.81 2.31 17.82
C PHE A 35 7.66 3.06 17.14
N TYR A 36 6.73 3.57 17.91
CA TYR A 36 5.51 4.23 17.45
C TYR A 36 5.49 5.68 17.89
N VAL A 37 5.07 6.57 17.00
CA VAL A 37 4.82 7.99 17.31
C VAL A 37 3.43 8.36 16.80
N LYS A 38 2.54 8.71 17.72
CA LYS A 38 1.22 9.27 17.43
C LYS A 38 1.27 10.79 17.58
N THR A 39 0.95 11.51 16.52
CA THR A 39 0.89 12.97 16.51
C THR A 39 -0.51 13.45 16.16
N MET A 40 -1.13 14.21 17.05
CA MET A 40 -2.40 14.87 16.81
C MET A 40 -2.26 15.95 15.73
N LYS A 41 -3.22 15.99 14.81
CA LYS A 41 -3.35 17.00 13.74
C LYS A 41 -4.63 17.83 13.87
N GLY A 42 -5.40 17.59 14.94
CA GLY A 42 -6.66 18.27 15.25
C GLY A 42 -7.60 17.38 16.06
N LYS A 43 -8.78 17.89 16.38
CA LYS A 43 -9.81 17.12 17.11
C LYS A 43 -10.12 15.82 16.37
N LYS A 44 -9.91 14.68 17.02
CA LYS A 44 -10.11 13.32 16.47
C LYS A 44 -9.31 13.04 15.17
N LYS A 45 -8.22 13.77 14.89
CA LYS A 45 -7.33 13.54 13.75
C LYS A 45 -5.90 13.33 14.21
N TYR A 46 -5.25 12.26 13.79
CA TYR A 46 -3.85 12.00 14.15
C TYR A 46 -3.12 11.23 13.06
N VAL A 47 -1.79 11.31 13.09
CA VAL A 47 -0.88 10.46 12.30
C VAL A 47 -0.25 9.47 13.26
N LEU A 48 -0.19 8.19 12.87
CA LEU A 48 0.63 7.18 13.53
C LEU A 48 1.80 6.83 12.61
N LEU A 49 3.01 6.98 13.14
CA LEU A 49 4.25 6.62 12.49
C LEU A 49 4.81 5.36 13.18
N THR A 50 5.21 4.37 12.39
CA THR A 50 5.91 3.19 12.89
C THR A 50 7.33 3.18 12.35
N PHE A 51 8.28 3.02 13.26
CA PHE A 51 9.69 2.89 12.96
C PHE A 51 10.18 1.49 13.33
N ARG A 52 11.12 0.97 12.56
CA ARG A 52 11.89 -0.23 12.90
C ARG A 52 13.35 0.12 13.11
N PRO A 53 14.02 -0.48 14.11
CA PRO A 53 15.47 -0.38 14.21
C PRO A 53 16.14 -1.08 13.03
N ASN A 54 17.19 -0.45 12.52
CA ASN A 54 18.10 -0.97 11.51
C ASN A 54 19.53 -0.63 11.97
N GLY A 55 20.15 -1.54 12.72
CA GLY A 55 21.39 -1.23 13.43
C GLY A 55 21.19 -0.10 14.44
N LYS A 56 22.00 0.97 14.32
CA LYS A 56 21.95 2.14 15.23
C LYS A 56 20.92 3.19 14.85
N ILE A 57 20.16 3.01 13.76
CA ILE A 57 19.18 3.98 13.28
C ILE A 57 17.75 3.45 13.35
N LEU A 58 16.78 4.36 13.32
CA LEU A 58 15.36 4.06 13.15
C LEU A 58 14.94 4.36 11.71
N ARG A 59 14.37 3.38 11.03
CA ARG A 59 13.76 3.54 9.70
C ARG A 59 12.25 3.71 9.86
N LEU A 60 11.69 4.78 9.28
CA LEU A 60 10.23 4.92 9.17
C LEU A 60 9.71 3.86 8.19
N VAL A 61 8.82 2.99 8.67
CA VAL A 61 8.27 1.88 7.88
C VAL A 61 6.77 1.97 7.64
N LYS A 62 6.06 2.83 8.37
CA LYS A 62 4.62 2.99 8.22
C LYS A 62 4.15 4.39 8.56
N ILE A 63 3.23 4.91 7.77
CA ILE A 63 2.51 6.17 7.97
C ILE A 63 1.03 5.87 7.86
N GLU A 64 0.26 6.23 8.89
CA GLU A 64 -1.18 6.03 8.94
C GLU A 64 -1.87 7.32 9.39
N ASN A 65 -2.69 7.92 8.52
CA ASN A 65 -3.53 9.05 8.89
C ASN A 65 -4.89 8.56 9.37
N TYR A 66 -5.38 9.11 10.49
CA TYR A 66 -6.67 8.77 11.08
C TYR A 66 -7.55 10.00 11.27
N LYS A 67 -8.86 9.79 11.08
CA LYS A 67 -9.95 10.69 11.46
C LYS A 67 -11.06 9.88 12.11
N ASN A 68 -11.52 10.28 13.29
CA ASN A 68 -12.55 9.55 14.06
C ASN A 68 -12.20 8.06 14.24
N ASN A 69 -10.94 7.76 14.57
CA ASN A 69 -10.39 6.41 14.76
C ASN A 69 -10.54 5.49 13.52
N ARG A 70 -10.67 6.06 12.32
CA ARG A 70 -10.63 5.33 11.05
C ARG A 70 -9.53 5.88 10.17
N LEU A 71 -8.90 5.03 9.36
CA LEU A 71 -7.92 5.47 8.37
C LEU A 71 -8.57 6.50 7.43
N ASP A 72 -7.99 7.68 7.32
CA ASP A 72 -8.52 8.79 6.54
C ASP A 72 -7.36 9.72 6.18
N GLY A 73 -7.03 9.78 4.89
CA GLY A 73 -5.84 10.46 4.38
C GLY A 73 -4.78 9.47 3.87
N PHE A 74 -3.54 9.96 3.78
CA PHE A 74 -2.42 9.22 3.22
C PHE A 74 -2.04 8.01 4.09
N TYR A 75 -1.68 6.93 3.41
CA TYR A 75 -1.15 5.71 3.99
C TYR A 75 0.07 5.27 3.20
N SER A 76 1.10 4.82 3.90
CA SER A 76 2.25 4.15 3.31
C SER A 76 2.77 3.08 4.26
N SER A 77 3.18 1.92 3.75
CA SER A 77 3.84 0.89 4.54
C SER A 77 4.81 0.09 3.71
N ASN A 78 6.01 -0.14 4.25
CA ASN A 78 7.00 -1.13 3.81
C ASN A 78 7.44 -2.00 5.02
N ASP A 79 6.55 -2.16 6.01
CA ASP A 79 6.83 -2.95 7.22
C ASP A 79 6.79 -4.46 6.94
N ASN A 80 6.26 -4.86 5.78
CA ASN A 80 6.13 -6.23 5.30
C ASN A 80 6.83 -6.36 3.94
N SER A 81 6.82 -7.56 3.34
CA SER A 81 7.38 -7.85 2.01
C SER A 81 6.70 -7.13 0.84
N ILE A 82 5.62 -6.39 1.10
CA ILE A 82 4.88 -5.63 0.08
C ILE A 82 4.79 -4.18 0.55
N ASP A 83 5.47 -3.32 -0.18
CA ASP A 83 5.32 -1.88 -0.14
C ASP A 83 3.93 -1.52 -0.63
N SER A 84 3.26 -0.63 0.08
CA SER A 84 1.92 -0.18 -0.28
C SER A 84 1.73 1.28 0.08
N ALA A 85 1.14 2.04 -0.85
CA ALA A 85 0.82 3.44 -0.62
C ALA A 85 -0.49 3.83 -1.30
N GLY A 86 -1.20 4.78 -0.68
CA GLY A 86 -2.43 5.33 -1.25
C GLY A 86 -3.22 6.15 -0.25
N ILE A 87 -4.48 6.42 -0.59
CA ILE A 87 -5.39 7.21 0.25
C ILE A 87 -6.49 6.32 0.83
N TYR A 88 -6.76 6.51 2.11
CA TYR A 88 -7.99 6.05 2.74
C TYR A 88 -9.01 7.18 2.85
N LYS A 89 -10.29 6.83 2.76
CA LYS A 89 -11.42 7.71 3.09
C LYS A 89 -12.39 6.94 3.97
N ASN A 90 -12.62 7.39 5.20
CA ASN A 90 -13.48 6.74 6.18
C ASN A 90 -13.20 5.22 6.36
N GLY A 91 -11.94 4.82 6.40
CA GLY A 91 -11.49 3.44 6.58
C GLY A 91 -11.46 2.59 5.32
N ARG A 92 -11.80 3.14 4.14
CA ARG A 92 -11.78 2.41 2.86
C ARG A 92 -10.75 2.98 1.90
N LYS A 93 -10.06 2.11 1.16
CA LYS A 93 -9.15 2.51 0.08
C LYS A 93 -9.90 3.36 -0.95
N HIS A 94 -9.31 4.48 -1.35
CA HIS A 94 -9.88 5.45 -2.27
C HIS A 94 -8.79 6.10 -3.11
N GLY A 95 -9.12 6.47 -4.35
CA GLY A 95 -8.14 7.11 -5.23
C GLY A 95 -7.04 6.14 -5.66
N PHE A 96 -5.87 6.67 -6.02
CA PHE A 96 -4.75 5.86 -6.50
C PHE A 96 -4.10 5.08 -5.35
N TRP A 97 -3.73 3.84 -5.65
CA TRP A 97 -2.99 2.94 -4.80
C TRP A 97 -1.92 2.24 -5.61
N SER A 98 -0.79 1.98 -4.98
CA SER A 98 0.32 1.22 -5.53
C SER A 98 0.76 0.17 -4.51
N TYR A 99 1.16 -0.98 -5.02
CA TYR A 99 1.72 -2.10 -4.29
C TYR A 99 2.94 -2.62 -5.04
N GLY A 100 4.00 -2.99 -4.33
CA GLY A 100 5.19 -3.59 -4.94
C GLY A 100 5.99 -4.39 -3.93
N ASN A 101 6.74 -5.38 -4.39
CA ASN A 101 7.72 -6.09 -3.58
C ASN A 101 9.15 -5.87 -4.13
N ASP A 102 10.15 -6.31 -3.37
CA ASP A 102 11.56 -6.19 -3.75
C ASP A 102 11.94 -7.03 -4.99
N MET A 103 11.05 -7.94 -5.42
CA MET A 103 11.23 -8.76 -6.62
C MET A 103 10.73 -8.04 -7.89
N GLY A 104 10.25 -6.80 -7.79
CA GLY A 104 9.71 -6.05 -8.93
C GLY A 104 8.30 -6.48 -9.35
N GLU A 105 7.61 -7.26 -8.53
CA GLU A 105 6.21 -7.58 -8.73
C GLU A 105 5.33 -6.56 -8.02
N GLY A 106 4.23 -6.18 -8.65
CA GLY A 106 3.35 -5.19 -8.07
C GLY A 106 2.12 -4.89 -8.90
N GLU A 107 1.33 -3.96 -8.38
CA GLU A 107 0.16 -3.47 -9.06
C GLU A 107 -0.20 -2.06 -8.62
N GLU A 108 -0.81 -1.31 -9.52
CA GLU A 108 -1.25 0.04 -9.25
C GLU A 108 -2.54 0.37 -9.99
N GLY A 109 -3.34 1.22 -9.38
CA GLY A 109 -4.60 1.63 -9.95
C GLY A 109 -5.49 2.32 -8.95
N ARG A 110 -6.74 2.56 -9.35
CA ARG A 110 -7.69 3.32 -8.53
C ARG A 110 -8.60 2.42 -7.73
N TYR A 111 -8.87 2.81 -6.49
CA TYR A 111 -9.95 2.29 -5.67
C TYR A 111 -11.12 3.26 -5.62
N ARG A 112 -12.33 2.70 -5.57
CA ARG A 112 -13.56 3.41 -5.23
C ARG A 112 -14.28 2.62 -4.15
N ASN A 113 -14.48 3.23 -2.97
CA ASN A 113 -15.16 2.64 -1.82
C ASN A 113 -14.58 1.27 -1.40
N GLY A 114 -13.26 1.13 -1.43
CA GLY A 114 -12.58 -0.11 -1.03
C GLY A 114 -12.45 -1.16 -2.13
N GLN A 115 -12.99 -0.93 -3.33
CA GLN A 115 -12.90 -1.86 -4.46
C GLN A 115 -12.05 -1.31 -5.60
N LYS A 116 -11.24 -2.16 -6.25
CA LYS A 116 -10.53 -1.82 -7.49
C LYS A 116 -11.52 -1.32 -8.54
N HIS A 117 -11.19 -0.20 -9.18
CA HIS A 117 -12.04 0.48 -10.14
C HIS A 117 -11.23 1.21 -11.20
N GLY A 118 -11.69 1.16 -12.44
CA GLY A 118 -11.03 1.86 -13.55
C GLY A 118 -9.78 1.11 -14.01
N ILE A 119 -8.82 1.83 -14.59
CA ILE A 119 -7.62 1.23 -15.14
C ILE A 119 -6.67 0.81 -14.02
N TRP A 120 -6.11 -0.38 -14.19
CA TRP A 120 -5.09 -0.98 -13.36
C TRP A 120 -3.93 -1.46 -14.22
N LYS A 121 -2.75 -1.41 -13.64
CA LYS A 121 -1.51 -1.99 -14.16
C LYS A 121 -1.05 -3.02 -13.14
N GLU A 122 -0.84 -4.24 -13.58
CA GLU A 122 -0.20 -5.33 -12.84
C GLU A 122 1.13 -5.60 -13.53
N TYR A 123 2.17 -5.87 -12.77
CA TYR A 123 3.49 -6.07 -13.34
C TYR A 123 4.32 -7.08 -12.53
N THR A 124 5.18 -7.79 -13.24
CA THR A 124 6.29 -8.60 -12.74
C THR A 124 7.55 -8.13 -13.47
N PRO A 125 8.75 -8.65 -13.16
CA PRO A 125 9.95 -8.35 -13.93
C PRO A 125 9.81 -8.61 -15.44
N PHE A 126 8.96 -9.55 -15.83
CA PHE A 126 8.87 -10.05 -17.20
C PHE A 126 7.58 -9.64 -17.91
N ILE A 127 6.53 -9.27 -17.16
CA ILE A 127 5.19 -9.08 -17.71
C ILE A 127 4.60 -7.78 -17.21
N THR A 128 4.00 -7.00 -18.11
CA THR A 128 3.08 -5.92 -17.77
C THR A 128 1.68 -6.24 -18.27
N ALA A 129 0.68 -6.25 -17.39
CA ALA A 129 -0.72 -6.37 -17.74
C ALA A 129 -1.49 -5.10 -17.40
N LYS A 130 -2.28 -4.58 -18.35
CA LYS A 130 -3.10 -3.38 -18.16
C LYS A 130 -4.53 -3.63 -18.60
N GLY A 131 -5.48 -3.30 -17.74
CA GLY A 131 -6.89 -3.42 -18.06
C GLY A 131 -7.79 -2.76 -17.02
N LYS A 132 -9.10 -2.97 -17.16
CA LYS A 132 -10.08 -2.33 -16.29
C LYS A 132 -10.58 -3.27 -15.21
N TYR A 133 -10.74 -2.73 -14.01
CA TYR A 133 -11.54 -3.32 -12.95
C TYR A 133 -12.92 -2.64 -12.86
N LYS A 134 -13.96 -3.47 -12.65
CA LYS A 134 -15.34 -3.04 -12.35
C LYS A 134 -15.84 -3.85 -11.15
N HIS A 135 -16.30 -3.18 -10.10
CA HIS A 135 -16.74 -3.80 -8.84
C HIS A 135 -15.72 -4.80 -8.26
N GLY A 136 -14.44 -4.43 -8.28
CA GLY A 136 -13.37 -5.29 -7.76
C GLY A 136 -12.97 -6.46 -8.65
N LYS A 137 -13.57 -6.62 -9.85
CA LYS A 137 -13.26 -7.72 -10.77
C LYS A 137 -12.69 -7.23 -12.11
N LYS A 138 -11.75 -7.98 -12.71
CA LYS A 138 -11.25 -7.71 -14.08
C LYS A 138 -12.42 -7.67 -15.06
N HIS A 139 -12.43 -6.69 -15.95
CA HIS A 139 -13.55 -6.44 -16.86
C HIS A 139 -13.06 -5.79 -18.17
N GLY A 140 -13.58 -6.26 -19.30
CA GLY A 140 -13.22 -5.78 -20.62
C GLY A 140 -11.86 -6.29 -21.09
N LEU A 141 -11.26 -5.57 -22.03
CA LEU A 141 -9.95 -5.89 -22.60
C LEU A 141 -8.84 -5.69 -21.57
N TRP A 142 -7.97 -6.69 -21.47
CA TRP A 142 -6.70 -6.67 -20.79
C TRP A 142 -5.59 -6.90 -21.82
N ILE A 143 -4.60 -6.02 -21.79
CA ILE A 143 -3.42 -6.08 -22.66
C ILE A 143 -2.28 -6.59 -21.79
N ILE A 144 -1.71 -7.73 -22.15
CA ILE A 144 -0.56 -8.34 -21.48
C ILE A 144 0.62 -8.21 -22.43
N LYS A 145 1.74 -7.72 -21.92
CA LYS A 145 3.00 -7.58 -22.64
C LYS A 145 4.06 -8.39 -21.93
N ASN A 146 4.83 -9.17 -22.68
CA ASN A 146 6.07 -9.74 -22.18
C ASN A 146 7.21 -8.79 -22.55
N GLU A 147 7.93 -8.28 -21.55
CA GLU A 147 8.96 -7.25 -21.74
C GLU A 147 10.23 -7.80 -22.40
N ASP A 148 10.50 -9.11 -22.24
CA ASP A 148 11.68 -9.78 -22.78
C ASP A 148 11.45 -10.42 -24.15
N MET A 149 10.19 -10.73 -24.48
CA MET A 149 9.86 -11.32 -25.78
C MET A 149 9.68 -10.25 -26.86
N LYS A 150 10.71 -10.14 -27.69
CA LYS A 150 10.65 -9.43 -28.96
C LYS A 150 10.74 -10.42 -30.12
N ILE A 151 9.92 -10.22 -31.12
CA ILE A 151 9.97 -10.98 -32.38
C ILE A 151 10.48 -10.05 -33.49
N ILE A 152 11.17 -10.61 -34.48
CA ILE A 152 11.55 -9.87 -35.68
C ILE A 152 10.46 -10.11 -36.73
N ASN A 153 9.82 -9.05 -37.21
CA ASN A 153 8.81 -9.14 -38.25
C ASN A 153 9.44 -9.38 -39.63
N GLU A 154 8.62 -9.61 -40.66
CA GLU A 154 9.06 -9.87 -42.03
C GLU A 154 9.90 -8.73 -42.65
N LYS A 155 9.89 -7.54 -42.04
CA LYS A 155 10.67 -6.36 -42.45
C LYS A 155 11.97 -6.20 -41.65
N GLY A 156 12.33 -7.18 -40.81
CA GLY A 156 13.52 -7.13 -39.98
C GLY A 156 13.39 -6.22 -38.74
N GLN A 157 12.18 -5.84 -38.35
CA GLN A 157 11.94 -4.92 -37.23
C GLN A 157 11.53 -5.67 -35.96
N GLU A 158 12.04 -5.25 -34.80
CA GLU A 158 11.63 -5.79 -33.51
C GLU A 158 10.21 -5.34 -33.14
N GLU A 159 9.35 -6.30 -32.79
CA GLU A 159 8.00 -6.09 -32.28
C GLU A 159 7.82 -6.75 -30.90
N GLN A 160 7.12 -6.08 -29.99
CA GLN A 160 6.74 -6.66 -28.70
C GLN A 160 5.64 -7.71 -28.87
N VAL A 161 5.74 -8.81 -28.14
CA VAL A 161 4.64 -9.78 -28.03
C VAL A 161 3.55 -9.22 -27.12
N ILE A 162 2.33 -9.11 -27.67
CA ILE A 162 1.16 -8.56 -26.98
C ILE A 162 0.01 -9.56 -27.01
N ASP A 163 -0.41 -10.02 -25.83
CA ASP A 163 -1.62 -10.81 -25.67
C ASP A 163 -2.82 -9.93 -25.30
N LYS A 164 -3.98 -10.24 -25.89
CA LYS A 164 -5.24 -9.54 -25.65
C LYS A 164 -6.25 -10.53 -25.07
N VAL A 165 -6.55 -10.35 -23.79
CA VAL A 165 -7.47 -11.20 -23.05
C VAL A 165 -8.73 -10.41 -22.69
N TYR A 166 -9.90 -11.01 -22.83
CA TYR A 166 -11.16 -10.36 -22.45
C TYR A 166 -11.71 -10.97 -21.16
N TYR A 167 -12.12 -10.12 -20.22
CA TYR A 167 -12.74 -10.54 -18.97
C TYR A 167 -14.18 -10.06 -18.84
N LYS A 168 -15.08 -10.93 -18.39
CA LYS A 168 -16.45 -10.58 -17.96
C LYS A 168 -16.62 -11.00 -16.50
N ASN A 169 -16.78 -10.00 -15.63
CA ASN A 169 -16.98 -10.21 -14.18
C ASN A 169 -15.90 -11.08 -13.53
N GLY A 170 -14.63 -10.87 -13.91
CA GLY A 170 -13.49 -11.59 -13.39
C GLY A 170 -13.18 -12.93 -14.06
N VAL A 171 -14.01 -13.37 -15.00
CA VAL A 171 -13.81 -14.62 -15.76
C VAL A 171 -13.32 -14.29 -17.16
N GLU A 172 -12.26 -14.95 -17.60
CA GLU A 172 -11.77 -14.86 -18.97
C GLU A 172 -12.81 -15.41 -19.94
N VAL A 173 -13.04 -14.71 -21.04
CA VAL A 173 -13.98 -15.10 -22.09
C VAL A 173 -13.29 -15.08 -23.43
N LYS A 174 -13.51 -16.14 -24.23
CA LYS A 174 -13.16 -16.12 -25.66
C LYS A 174 -14.05 -15.09 -26.35
N LYS A 175 -13.44 -14.24 -27.16
CA LYS A 175 -14.15 -13.26 -27.97
C LYS A 175 -14.18 -13.73 -29.41
#